data_AF-A0A931TN89-F1
#
_entry.id   AF-A0A931TN89-F1
#
_cell.length_a   1.000
_cell.length_b   1.000
_cell.length_c   1.000
_cell.angle_alpha   90.00
_cell.angle_beta   90.00
_cell.angle_gamma   90.00
#
_symmetry.space_group_name_H-M   'P 1'
#
loop_
_entity.id
_entity.type
_entity.pdbx_description
1 polymer ?
#
loop_
_entity_poly.entity_id
_entity_poly.type
_entity_poly.pdbx_seq_one_letter_code
_entity_poly.pdbx_strand_id
1 'polypeptide(L)'
;MPMTYDELKALTVAELREIAKEHQDAIKGSSQMNKEHLLPALCKALGIPTHEHHDVVGIDKAGIKARMRELKKERVAAIAAHDPDRLRVARRQLHRLNHQLRAHTA
;
A
#
# COMPACT_ATOMS: atom_id res chain seq x y z
N MET A 1 22.30 4.95 20.93
CA MET A 1 22.04 5.29 19.52
C MET A 1 20.60 4.87 19.26
N PRO A 2 19.71 5.73 18.73
CA PRO A 2 18.35 5.31 18.43
C PRO A 2 18.40 4.23 17.34
N MET A 3 17.95 3.02 17.66
CA MET A 3 17.83 1.93 16.69
C MET A 3 16.93 2.40 15.54
N THR A 4 17.35 2.16 14.31
CA THR A 4 16.56 2.49 13.11
C THR A 4 15.66 1.31 12.70
N TYR A 5 14.62 1.59 11.91
CA TYR A 5 13.70 0.55 11.40
C TYR A 5 14.45 -0.57 10.64
N ASP A 6 15.45 -0.19 9.85
CA ASP A 6 16.22 -1.12 9.02
C ASP A 6 17.08 -2.06 9.87
N GLU A 7 17.65 -1.55 10.96
CA GLU A 7 18.37 -2.35 11.94
C GLU A 7 17.45 -3.37 12.61
N LEU A 8 16.23 -2.97 12.99
CA LEU A 8 15.23 -3.88 13.55
C LEU A 8 14.76 -4.92 12.52
N LYS A 9 14.65 -4.55 11.24
CA LYS A 9 14.24 -5.46 10.16
C LYS A 9 15.32 -6.49 9.84
N ALA A 10 16.59 -6.13 9.97
CA ALA A 10 17.72 -7.02 9.77
C ALA A 10 17.82 -8.10 10.86
N LEU A 11 17.38 -7.79 12.09
CA LEU A 11 17.42 -8.74 13.21
C LEU A 11 16.47 -9.93 13.03
N THR A 12 16.82 -11.04 13.67
CA THR A 12 16.00 -12.25 13.73
C THR A 12 14.81 -12.06 14.68
N VAL A 13 13.79 -12.91 14.54
CA VAL A 13 12.62 -12.87 15.44
C VAL A 13 13.02 -13.11 16.90
N ALA A 14 14.04 -13.92 17.14
CA ALA A 14 14.56 -14.16 18.48
C ALA A 14 15.15 -12.89 19.10
N GLU A 15 16.00 -12.16 18.36
CA GLU A 15 16.59 -10.90 18.82
C GLU A 15 15.54 -9.80 19.03
N LEU A 16 14.54 -9.71 18.14
CA LEU A 16 13.42 -8.80 18.31
C LEU A 16 12.59 -9.11 19.58
N ARG A 17 12.50 -10.38 19.98
CA ARG A 17 11.81 -10.79 21.21
C ARG A 17 12.60 -10.43 22.45
N GLU A 18 13.94 -10.51 22.42
CA GLU A 18 14.76 -10.06 23.54
C GLU A 18 14.62 -8.55 23.76
N ILE A 19 14.68 -7.74 22.70
CA ILE A 19 14.44 -6.29 22.79
C ILE A 19 13.01 -6.01 23.28
N ALA A 20 12.03 -6.80 22.83
CA ALA A 20 10.64 -6.64 23.30
C ALA A 20 10.44 -7.00 24.78
N LYS A 21 11.26 -7.90 25.35
CA LYS A 21 11.22 -8.22 26.79
C LYS A 21 11.76 -7.08 27.64
N GLU A 22 12.76 -6.37 27.16
CA GLU A 22 13.27 -5.17 27.83
C GLU A 22 12.22 -4.04 27.86
N HIS A 23 11.29 -4.04 26.88
CA HIS A 23 10.19 -3.10 26.75
C HIS A 23 8.81 -3.73 27.01
N GLN A 24 8.73 -4.69 27.93
CA GLN A 24 7.52 -5.49 28.23
C GLN A 24 6.28 -4.65 28.57
N ASP A 25 6.45 -3.43 29.06
CA ASP A 25 5.37 -2.49 29.37
C ASP A 25 4.58 -2.07 28.13
N ALA A 26 5.24 -2.00 26.97
CA ALA A 26 4.63 -1.55 25.72
C ALA A 26 4.16 -2.71 24.81
N ILE A 27 4.75 -3.91 24.94
CA ILE A 27 4.49 -5.05 24.04
C ILE A 27 4.22 -6.32 24.85
N LYS A 28 2.98 -6.47 25.33
CA LYS A 28 2.53 -7.70 25.99
C LYS A 28 2.32 -8.81 24.95
N GLY A 29 2.93 -9.98 25.15
CA GLY A 29 2.77 -11.13 24.25
C GLY A 29 3.78 -11.25 23.10
N SER A 30 4.88 -10.50 23.16
CA SER A 30 5.98 -10.55 22.16
C SER A 30 6.53 -11.95 21.89
N SER A 31 6.48 -12.85 22.88
CA SER A 31 6.94 -14.24 22.77
C SER A 31 6.15 -15.09 21.76
N GLN A 32 4.86 -14.77 21.53
CA GLN A 32 4.00 -15.49 20.58
C GLN A 32 3.82 -14.74 19.25
N MET A 33 4.26 -13.49 19.16
CA MET A 33 4.14 -12.69 17.93
C MET A 33 5.12 -13.15 16.85
N ASN A 34 4.64 -13.17 15.60
CA ASN A 34 5.46 -13.35 14.40
C ASN A 34 6.18 -12.04 14.04
N LYS A 35 7.22 -12.13 13.20
CA LYS A 35 8.05 -10.98 12.79
C LYS A 35 7.22 -9.80 12.26
N GLU A 36 6.18 -10.09 11.48
CA GLU A 36 5.30 -9.10 10.87
C GLU A 36 4.49 -8.27 11.89
N HIS A 37 4.17 -8.85 13.05
CA HIS A 37 3.44 -8.15 14.10
C HIS A 37 4.37 -7.56 15.18
N LEU A 38 5.48 -8.25 15.45
CA LEU A 38 6.45 -7.85 16.45
C LEU A 38 7.17 -6.56 16.06
N LEU A 39 7.56 -6.44 14.79
CA LEU A 39 8.37 -5.32 14.32
C LEU A 39 7.61 -3.97 14.34
N PRO A 40 6.35 -3.86 13.85
CA PRO A 40 5.56 -2.64 14.00
C PRO A 40 5.24 -2.29 15.46
N ALA A 41 4.98 -3.30 16.30
CA ALA A 41 4.73 -3.09 17.73
C ALA A 41 5.98 -2.51 18.43
N LEU A 42 7.16 -3.01 18.07
CA LEU A 42 8.44 -2.56 18.61
C LEU A 42 8.82 -1.17 18.11
N CYS A 43 8.60 -0.88 16.82
CA CYS A 43 8.77 0.47 16.29
C CYS A 43 7.85 1.47 16.99
N LYS A 44 6.59 1.11 17.24
CA LYS A 44 5.64 1.94 17.99
C LYS A 44 6.06 2.16 19.45
N ALA A 45 6.56 1.12 20.12
CA ALA A 45 7.04 1.20 21.50
C ALA A 45 8.29 2.07 21.64
N LEU A 46 9.20 2.00 20.68
CA LEU A 46 10.45 2.76 20.64
C LEU A 46 10.30 4.16 20.01
N GLY A 47 9.11 4.52 19.53
CA GLY A 47 8.88 5.79 18.83
C GLY A 47 9.59 5.92 17.48
N ILE A 48 9.98 4.78 16.88
CA ILE A 48 10.64 4.73 15.58
C ILE A 48 9.56 4.84 14.49
N PRO A 49 9.70 5.77 13.53
CA PRO A 49 8.77 5.84 12.41
C PRO A 49 8.81 4.53 11.61
N THR A 50 7.68 3.82 11.57
CA THR A 50 7.53 2.63 10.75
C THR A 50 7.57 3.04 9.28
N HIS A 51 8.59 2.58 8.55
CA HIS A 51 8.83 2.96 7.16
C HIS A 51 7.91 2.25 6.14
N GLU A 52 6.66 1.97 6.50
CA GLU A 52 5.69 1.30 5.63
C GLU A 52 4.33 2.00 5.61
N HIS A 53 4.33 3.33 5.60
CA HIS A 53 3.36 3.99 4.75
C HIS A 53 3.98 3.97 3.34
N HIS A 54 3.58 3.01 2.52
CA HIS A 54 3.66 3.14 1.06
C HIS A 54 2.78 4.34 0.65
N ASP A 55 3.19 5.55 1.03
CA ASP A 55 2.72 6.75 0.37
C ASP A 55 3.21 6.60 -1.05
N VAL A 56 2.27 6.32 -1.95
CA VAL A 56 2.56 6.23 -3.38
C VAL A 56 2.78 7.65 -3.86
N VAL A 57 3.94 8.21 -3.53
CA VAL A 57 4.39 9.51 -3.99
C VAL A 57 4.68 9.35 -5.48
N GLY A 58 3.73 9.77 -6.31
CA GLY A 58 3.94 9.82 -7.76
C GLY A 58 2.68 9.81 -8.61
N ILE A 59 1.57 9.22 -8.12
CA ILE A 59 0.30 9.20 -8.88
C ILE A 59 -0.91 9.43 -7.97
N ASP A 60 -1.76 10.38 -8.37
CA ASP A 60 -3.11 10.53 -7.85
C ASP A 60 -4.00 9.35 -8.30
N LYS A 61 -3.90 8.24 -7.55
CA LYS A 61 -4.71 7.04 -7.77
C LYS A 61 -6.21 7.34 -7.65
N ALA A 62 -6.60 8.31 -6.82
CA ALA A 62 -7.99 8.67 -6.62
C ALA A 62 -8.56 9.38 -7.86
N GLY A 63 -7.85 10.37 -8.40
CA GLY A 63 -8.21 11.07 -9.63
C GLY A 63 -8.28 10.15 -10.85
N ILE A 64 -7.32 9.22 -10.99
CA ILE A 64 -7.37 8.22 -12.07
C ILE A 64 -8.60 7.31 -11.93
N LYS A 65 -8.88 6.81 -10.72
CA LYS A 65 -10.07 5.99 -10.47
C LYS A 65 -11.37 6.75 -10.73
N ALA A 66 -11.42 8.06 -10.42
CA ALA A 66 -12.57 8.90 -10.72
C ALA A 66 -12.81 9.02 -12.24
N ARG A 67 -11.76 9.35 -13.02
CA ARG A 67 -11.83 9.40 -14.50
C ARG A 67 -12.25 8.06 -15.11
N MET A 68 -11.77 6.95 -14.56
CA MET A 68 -12.18 5.61 -15.01
C MET A 68 -13.67 5.32 -14.77
N ARG A 69 -14.28 5.85 -13.71
CA ARG A 69 -15.73 5.68 -13.46
C ARG A 69 -16.55 6.40 -14.52
N GLU A 70 -16.17 7.63 -14.88
CA GLU A 70 -16.84 8.39 -15.94
C GLU A 70 -16.70 7.71 -17.31
N LEU A 71 -15.49 7.27 -17.67
CA LEU A 71 -15.28 6.52 -18.93
C LEU A 71 -16.05 5.20 -18.99
N LYS A 72 -16.32 4.56 -17.85
CA LYS A 72 -17.19 3.37 -17.81
C LYS A 72 -18.65 3.73 -18.10
N LYS A 73 -19.14 4.87 -17.61
CA LYS A 73 -20.49 5.37 -17.94
C LYS A 73 -20.59 5.70 -19.42
N GLU A 74 -19.61 6.42 -19.97
CA GLU A 74 -19.54 6.74 -21.40
C GLU A 74 -19.50 5.48 -22.27
N ARG A 75 -18.76 4.45 -21.84
CA ARG A 75 -18.76 3.14 -22.52
C ARG A 75 -20.15 2.52 -22.56
N VAL A 76 -20.89 2.54 -21.45
CA VAL A 76 -22.25 1.99 -21.39
C VAL A 76 -23.19 2.81 -22.28
N ALA A 77 -23.09 4.13 -22.25
CA ALA A 77 -23.87 5.01 -23.11
C ALA A 77 -23.56 4.77 -24.61
N ALA A 78 -22.30 4.58 -24.98
CA ALA A 78 -21.90 4.26 -26.35
C ALA A 78 -22.40 2.88 -26.82
N ILE A 79 -22.45 1.89 -25.92
CA ILE A 79 -23.05 0.57 -26.22
C ILE A 79 -24.55 0.74 -26.48
N ALA A 80 -25.26 1.49 -25.63
CA ALA A 80 -26.70 1.73 -25.80
C ALA A 80 -27.02 2.53 -27.06
N ALA A 81 -26.16 3.49 -27.43
CA ALA A 81 -26.28 4.28 -28.64
C ALA A 81 -25.80 3.56 -29.91
N HIS A 82 -25.27 2.33 -29.79
CA HIS A 82 -24.63 1.58 -30.89
C HIS A 82 -23.57 2.39 -31.65
N ASP A 83 -22.83 3.24 -30.94
CA ASP A 83 -21.76 4.08 -31.52
C ASP A 83 -20.39 3.36 -31.37
N PRO A 84 -19.88 2.72 -32.43
CA PRO A 84 -18.64 1.96 -32.36
C PRO A 84 -17.40 2.85 -32.17
N ASP A 85 -17.44 4.09 -32.65
CA ASP A 85 -16.32 5.02 -32.58
C ASP A 85 -16.13 5.52 -31.14
N ARG A 86 -17.22 5.97 -30.50
CA ARG A 86 -17.19 6.37 -29.08
C ARG A 86 -16.84 5.19 -28.18
N LEU A 87 -17.35 4.00 -28.48
CA LEU A 87 -17.00 2.78 -27.75
C LEU A 87 -15.50 2.47 -27.85
N ARG A 88 -14.91 2.62 -29.04
CA ARG A 88 -13.47 2.38 -29.27
C ARG A 88 -12.61 3.36 -28.48
N VAL A 89 -12.96 4.64 -28.49
CA VAL A 89 -12.24 5.69 -27.75
C VAL A 89 -12.28 5.42 -26.24
N ALA A 90 -13.47 5.20 -25.68
CA ALA A 90 -13.64 4.94 -24.25
C ALA A 90 -12.86 3.69 -23.78
N ARG A 91 -12.87 2.60 -24.57
CA ARG A 91 -12.08 1.39 -24.29
C ARG A 91 -10.57 1.65 -24.27
N ARG A 92 -10.05 2.41 -25.23
CA ARG A 92 -8.62 2.73 -25.30
C ARG A 92 -8.16 3.61 -24.13
N GLN A 93 -8.97 4.61 -23.76
CA GLN A 93 -8.68 5.46 -22.61
C GLN A 93 -8.70 4.67 -21.29
N LEU A 94 -9.69 3.79 -21.10
CA LEU A 94 -9.72 2.87 -19.95
C LEU A 94 -8.49 1.96 -19.90
N HIS A 95 -8.05 1.41 -21.03
CA HIS A 95 -6.86 0.55 -21.08
C HIS A 95 -5.59 1.31 -20.65
N ARG A 96 -5.39 2.53 -21.15
CA ARG A 96 -4.24 3.39 -20.78
C ARG A 96 -4.22 3.71 -19.28
N LEU A 97 -5.35 4.11 -18.71
CA LEU A 97 -5.44 4.43 -17.28
C LEU A 97 -5.21 3.19 -16.40
N ASN A 98 -5.72 2.02 -16.80
CA ASN A 98 -5.43 0.76 -16.11
C ASN A 98 -3.95 0.38 -16.18
N HIS A 99 -3.30 0.59 -17.33
CA HIS A 99 -1.86 0.35 -17.48
C HIS A 99 -1.03 1.29 -16.59
N GLN A 100 -1.37 2.58 -16.56
CA GLN A 100 -0.73 3.55 -15.67
C GLN A 100 -0.85 3.16 -14.21
N LEU A 101 -2.03 2.72 -13.75
CA LEU A 101 -2.19 2.24 -12.38
C LEU A 101 -1.31 1.03 -12.09
N ARG A 102 -1.25 0.06 -13.02
CA ARG A 102 -0.46 -1.17 -12.84
C ARG A 102 1.04 -0.90 -12.84
N ALA A 103 1.51 0.00 -13.69
CA ALA A 103 2.91 0.38 -13.79
C ALA A 103 3.42 1.07 -12.50
N HIS A 104 2.55 1.77 -11.78
CA HIS A 104 2.88 2.46 -10.52
C HIS A 104 2.47 1.68 -9.26
N THR A 105 2.13 0.39 -9.41
CA THR A 105 1.86 -0.52 -8.28
C THR A 105 2.89 -1.64 -8.16
N ALA A 106 3.80 -1.78 -9.12
CA ALA A 106 4.93 -2.71 -9.09
C ALA A 106 6.17 -1.99 -8.53
#